data_AF-A0A0K2UNE3-F1
#
_entry.id   AF-A0A0K2UNE3-F1
#
_cell.length_a   1.000
_cell.length_b   1.000
_cell.length_c   1.000
_cell.angle_alpha   90.00
_cell.angle_beta   90.00
_cell.angle_gamma   90.00
#
_symmetry.space_group_name_H-M   'P 1'
#
loop_
_entity.id
_entity.type
_entity.pdbx_description
1 polymer ?
#
loop_
_entity_poly.entity_id
_entity_poly.type
_entity_poly.pdbx_seq_one_letter_code
_entity_poly.pdbx_strand_id
1 'polypeptide(L)'
;CVFPFIYKGVTYEKCTVTDFGSIFWCATGVDSTNNVLRYGVCSSSCPMETTIPSSQCATTSNQACSFPFIYNGVTFQSCTTRDNSGSPWCATSVDISGNYLTYATCNLNCAVIP
;
A
#
# COMPACT_ATOMS: atom_id res chain seq x y z
N CYS A 1 0.23 -5.28 -19.70
CA CYS A 1 1.23 -5.66 -18.68
C CYS A 1 1.70 -7.07 -18.96
N VAL A 2 2.94 -7.39 -18.58
CA VAL A 2 3.49 -8.74 -18.52
C VAL A 2 3.56 -9.15 -17.05
N PHE A 3 2.95 -10.29 -16.72
CA PHE A 3 2.95 -10.85 -15.37
C PHE A 3 3.34 -12.33 -15.44
N PRO A 4 4.03 -12.87 -14.42
CA PRO A 4 4.69 -12.13 -13.33
C PRO A 4 5.90 -11.31 -13.84
N PHE A 5 6.30 -10.29 -13.10
CA PHE A 5 7.55 -9.55 -13.36
C PHE A 5 8.34 -9.32 -12.07
N ILE A 6 9.66 -9.21 -12.17
CA ILE A 6 10.57 -8.96 -11.05
C ILE A 6 11.07 -7.53 -11.11
N TYR A 7 10.86 -6.78 -10.03
CA TYR A 7 11.39 -5.44 -9.86
C TYR A 7 12.07 -5.31 -8.51
N LYS A 8 13.34 -4.88 -8.51
CA LYS A 8 14.20 -4.80 -7.31
C LYS A 8 14.20 -6.10 -6.47
N GLY A 9 14.15 -7.25 -7.13
CA GLY A 9 14.15 -8.56 -6.48
C GLY A 9 12.80 -9.03 -5.91
N VAL A 10 11.73 -8.25 -6.07
CA VAL A 10 10.37 -8.63 -5.66
C VAL A 10 9.56 -9.04 -6.90
N THR A 11 8.83 -10.15 -6.80
CA THR A 11 7.95 -10.62 -7.87
C THR A 11 6.57 -9.98 -7.72
N TYR A 12 6.05 -9.43 -8.82
CA TYR A 12 4.76 -8.79 -8.93
C TYR A 12 3.88 -9.51 -9.95
N GLU A 13 2.69 -9.91 -9.54
CA GLU A 13 1.68 -10.54 -10.42
C GLU A 13 0.59 -9.57 -10.87
N LYS A 14 0.67 -8.32 -10.41
CA LYS A 14 -0.33 -7.27 -10.57
C LYS A 14 0.37 -5.91 -10.67
N CYS A 15 -0.39 -4.88 -10.99
CA CYS A 15 0.13 -3.52 -10.96
C CYS A 15 0.55 -3.12 -9.55
N THR A 16 1.69 -2.44 -9.43
CA THR A 16 2.27 -1.97 -8.16
C THR A 16 2.40 -0.46 -8.16
N VAL A 17 2.40 0.14 -6.97
CA VAL A 17 2.73 1.55 -6.77
C VAL A 17 4.16 1.77 -6.30
N THR A 18 4.95 0.69 -6.17
CA THR A 18 6.34 0.75 -5.68
C THR A 18 7.13 1.79 -6.49
N ASP A 19 7.79 2.72 -5.80
CA ASP A 19 8.53 3.89 -6.34
C ASP A 19 7.70 4.98 -7.06
N PHE A 20 6.39 4.80 -7.26
CA PHE A 20 5.53 5.77 -7.95
C PHE A 20 4.31 6.24 -7.11
N GLY A 21 4.28 5.89 -5.81
CA GLY A 21 3.35 6.43 -4.82
C GLY A 21 1.89 6.02 -5.03
N SER A 22 1.17 6.77 -5.86
CA SER A 22 -0.26 6.54 -6.17
C SER A 22 -0.50 6.11 -7.62
N ILE A 23 0.56 6.04 -8.44
CA ILE A 23 0.45 5.62 -9.84
C ILE A 23 0.76 4.12 -9.90
N PHE A 24 -0.27 3.35 -10.23
CA PHE A 24 -0.12 1.92 -10.52
C PHE A 24 0.62 1.73 -11.84
N TRP A 25 1.69 0.96 -11.81
CA TRP A 25 2.46 0.60 -12.99
C TRP A 25 2.73 -0.90 -13.02
N CYS A 26 3.11 -1.39 -14.19
CA CYS A 26 3.49 -2.78 -14.41
C CYS A 26 4.61 -2.88 -15.45
N ALA A 27 5.23 -4.05 -15.54
CA ALA A 27 6.12 -4.35 -16.65
C ALA A 27 5.32 -4.38 -17.98
N THR A 28 5.84 -3.72 -19.01
CA THR A 28 5.38 -3.86 -20.40
C THR A 28 6.33 -4.73 -21.23
N GLY A 29 7.40 -5.22 -20.60
CA GLY A 29 8.38 -6.14 -21.17
C GLY A 29 9.45 -6.49 -20.15
N VAL A 30 9.87 -7.75 -20.18
CA VAL A 30 10.82 -8.36 -19.26
C VAL A 30 11.94 -9.07 -20.02
N ASP A 31 13.04 -9.38 -19.33
CA ASP A 31 14.10 -10.24 -19.86
C ASP A 31 13.77 -11.74 -19.70
N SER A 32 14.71 -12.63 -20.03
CA SER A 32 14.56 -14.08 -19.91
C SER A 32 14.40 -14.59 -18.47
N THR A 33 14.66 -13.73 -17.48
CA THR A 33 14.54 -14.00 -16.05
C THR A 33 13.39 -13.25 -15.39
N ASN A 34 12.49 -12.68 -16.19
CA ASN A 34 11.35 -11.85 -15.77
C ASN A 34 11.73 -10.50 -15.13
N ASN A 35 12.98 -10.04 -15.18
CA ASN A 35 13.32 -8.70 -14.69
C ASN A 35 12.75 -7.62 -15.61
N VAL A 36 12.25 -6.52 -15.02
CA VAL A 36 11.68 -5.40 -15.77
C VAL A 36 12.72 -4.77 -16.70
N LEU A 37 12.42 -4.74 -18.00
CA LEU A 37 13.16 -3.96 -19.00
C LEU A 37 12.44 -2.66 -19.35
N ARG A 38 11.10 -2.69 -19.34
CA ARG A 38 10.24 -1.57 -19.69
C ARG A 38 8.98 -1.62 -18.84
N TYR A 39 8.47 -0.45 -18.48
CA TYR A 39 7.30 -0.29 -17.61
C TYR A 39 6.27 0.66 -18.23
N GLY A 40 5.05 0.61 -17.71
CA GLY A 40 3.97 1.50 -18.13
C GLY A 40 2.92 1.68 -17.03
N VAL A 41 2.19 2.78 -17.11
CA VAL A 41 1.06 3.04 -16.21
C VAL A 41 -0.07 2.05 -16.51
N CYS A 42 -0.65 1.49 -15.45
CA CYS A 42 -1.76 0.58 -15.58
C CYS A 42 -3.05 1.33 -15.94
N SER A 43 -3.74 0.82 -16.96
CA SER A 43 -5.14 1.15 -17.25
C SER A 43 -6.07 0.39 -16.30
N SER A 44 -7.34 0.82 -16.22
CA SER A 44 -8.40 0.15 -15.46
C SER A 44 -8.70 -1.29 -15.90
N SER A 45 -8.17 -1.71 -17.04
CA SER A 45 -8.27 -3.07 -17.57
C SER A 45 -7.18 -4.03 -17.08
N CYS A 46 -6.16 -3.54 -16.38
CA CYS A 46 -5.12 -4.38 -15.81
C CYS A 46 -5.56 -4.93 -14.44
N PRO A 47 -5.20 -6.17 -14.07
CA PRO A 47 -5.40 -6.65 -12.71
C PRO A 47 -4.56 -5.78 -11.75
N MET A 48 -5.24 -4.86 -11.08
CA MET A 48 -4.65 -4.01 -10.05
C MET A 48 -4.59 -4.81 -8.74
N GLU A 49 -3.54 -4.60 -7.95
CA GLU A 49 -3.66 -4.91 -6.52
C GLU A 49 -4.80 -4.07 -5.96
N THR A 50 -5.84 -4.72 -5.44
CA THR A 50 -6.93 -4.08 -4.70
C THR A 50 -6.49 -3.62 -3.31
N THR A 51 -5.27 -3.95 -2.89
CA THR A 51 -4.74 -3.73 -1.53
C THR A 51 -3.24 -3.49 -1.57
N ILE A 52 -2.82 -2.22 -1.57
CA ILE A 52 -1.47 -1.74 -1.28
C ILE A 52 -1.06 -2.35 0.08
N PRO A 53 0.09 -3.04 0.15
CA PRO A 53 0.58 -3.60 1.39
C PRO A 53 0.76 -2.49 2.43
N SER A 54 0.49 -2.81 3.68
CA SER A 54 0.41 -1.80 4.74
C SER A 54 1.68 -0.97 4.91
N SER A 55 2.86 -1.56 4.73
CA SER A 55 4.16 -0.87 4.79
C SER A 55 4.34 0.23 3.73
N GLN A 56 3.53 0.22 2.67
CA GLN A 56 3.56 1.18 1.57
C GLN A 56 2.31 2.06 1.54
N CYS A 57 1.40 1.91 2.51
CA CYS A 57 0.19 2.69 2.57
C CYS A 57 0.46 4.13 3.04
N ALA A 58 -0.09 5.09 2.31
CA ALA A 58 -0.14 6.50 2.68
C ALA A 58 -1.59 6.97 2.86
N THR A 59 -1.73 8.09 3.56
CA THR A 59 -3.00 8.76 3.75
C THR A 59 -3.44 9.49 2.48
N THR A 60 -4.69 9.94 2.43
CA THR A 60 -5.20 10.79 1.35
C THR A 60 -4.45 12.12 1.21
N SER A 61 -3.72 12.54 2.26
CA SER A 61 -2.83 13.69 2.28
C SER A 61 -1.36 13.36 1.98
N ASN A 62 -1.06 12.16 1.46
CA ASN A 62 0.30 11.63 1.22
C ASN A 62 1.18 11.57 2.49
N GLN A 63 0.58 11.51 3.67
CA GLN A 63 1.32 11.29 4.91
C GLN A 63 1.54 9.79 5.13
N ALA A 64 2.75 9.42 5.53
CA ALA A 64 3.06 8.03 5.85
C ALA A 64 2.37 7.59 7.15
N CYS A 65 1.84 6.38 7.14
CA CYS A 65 1.32 5.75 8.35
C CYS A 65 2.48 5.27 9.24
N SER A 66 2.32 5.40 10.56
CA SER A 66 3.23 4.85 11.57
C SER A 66 2.78 3.44 11.94
N PHE A 67 3.40 2.42 11.32
CA PHE A 67 3.16 1.02 11.64
C PHE A 67 4.33 0.41 12.44
N PRO A 68 4.05 -0.47 13.42
CA PRO A 68 2.74 -0.75 14.01
C PRO A 68 2.24 0.42 14.90
N PHE A 69 0.93 0.50 15.14
CA PHE A 69 0.34 1.40 16.13
C PHE A 69 -0.70 0.70 17.00
N ILE A 70 -0.92 1.21 18.21
CA ILE A 70 -1.92 0.70 19.15
C ILE A 70 -3.12 1.63 19.19
N TYR A 71 -4.31 1.06 19.03
CA TYR A 71 -5.59 1.75 19.20
C TYR A 71 -6.54 0.87 20.04
N ASN A 72 -7.11 1.44 21.11
CA ASN A 72 -7.98 0.72 22.04
C ASN A 72 -7.38 -0.62 22.53
N GLY A 73 -6.06 -0.64 22.80
CA GLY A 73 -5.34 -1.82 23.27
C GLY A 73 -5.06 -2.90 22.21
N VAL A 74 -5.41 -2.66 20.94
CA VAL A 74 -5.13 -3.57 19.82
C VAL A 74 -4.03 -2.99 18.94
N THR A 75 -3.07 -3.82 18.56
CA THR A 75 -1.98 -3.44 17.65
C THR A 75 -2.41 -3.64 16.21
N PHE A 76 -2.28 -2.59 15.40
CA PHE A 76 -2.57 -2.56 13.98
C PHE A 76 -1.28 -2.43 13.18
N GLN A 77 -1.14 -3.29 12.16
CA GLN A 77 -0.03 -3.25 11.21
C GLN A 77 -0.48 -2.79 9.83
N SER A 78 -1.72 -2.36 9.68
CA SER A 78 -2.33 -1.82 8.47
C SER A 78 -3.39 -0.79 8.81
N CYS A 79 -3.99 -0.18 7.79
CA CYS A 79 -5.17 0.64 8.01
C CYS A 79 -6.29 -0.20 8.61
N THR A 80 -7.15 0.44 9.38
CA THR A 80 -8.35 -0.17 9.95
C THR A 80 -9.54 0.74 9.71
N THR A 81 -10.73 0.16 9.64
CA THR A 81 -12.00 0.91 9.60
C THR A 81 -12.67 0.99 10.96
N ARG A 82 -12.02 0.39 11.99
CA ARG A 82 -12.53 0.33 13.35
C ARG A 82 -12.84 1.72 13.88
N ASP A 83 -14.05 1.85 14.42
CA ASP A 83 -14.55 3.07 15.06
C ASP A 83 -14.49 4.33 14.17
N ASN A 84 -14.46 4.17 12.83
CA ASN A 84 -14.35 5.27 11.86
C ASN A 84 -15.37 5.18 10.72
N SER A 85 -16.58 4.69 11.00
CA SER A 85 -17.71 4.67 10.05
C SER A 85 -17.41 4.04 8.69
N GLY A 86 -16.55 3.00 8.67
CA GLY A 86 -16.14 2.31 7.44
C GLY A 86 -15.06 3.03 6.62
N SER A 87 -14.60 4.21 7.04
CA SER A 87 -13.47 4.89 6.41
C SER A 87 -12.14 4.36 6.94
N PRO A 88 -11.23 3.88 6.08
CA PRO A 88 -9.96 3.33 6.55
C PRO A 88 -9.05 4.43 7.08
N TRP A 89 -8.38 4.19 8.19
CA TRP A 89 -7.45 5.12 8.83
C TRP A 89 -6.24 4.41 9.41
N CYS A 90 -5.17 5.17 9.62
CA CYS A 90 -3.97 4.71 10.30
C CYS A 90 -3.45 5.80 11.24
N ALA A 91 -2.63 5.42 12.23
CA ALA A 91 -1.87 6.40 12.99
C ALA A 91 -0.81 7.07 12.10
N THR A 92 -0.64 8.38 12.26
CA THR A 92 0.41 9.16 11.57
C THR A 92 1.53 9.57 12.52
N SER A 93 1.31 9.41 13.83
CA SER A 93 2.33 9.45 14.88
C SER A 93 1.90 8.59 16.06
N VAL A 94 2.88 8.10 16.82
CA VAL A 94 2.68 7.26 18.01
C VAL A 94 3.52 7.78 19.18
N ASP A 95 3.11 7.44 20.40
CA ASP A 95 3.90 7.69 21.61
C ASP A 95 5.04 6.66 21.78
N ILE A 96 5.80 6.78 22.88
CA ILE A 96 6.92 5.86 23.19
C ILE A 96 6.49 4.41 23.40
N SER A 97 5.21 4.17 23.69
CA SER A 97 4.62 2.85 23.91
C SER A 97 3.93 2.31 22.65
N GLY A 98 3.92 3.08 21.56
CA GLY A 98 3.27 2.73 20.30
C GLY A 98 1.78 3.09 20.23
N ASN A 99 1.22 3.80 21.21
CA ASN A 99 -0.17 4.27 21.15
C ASN A 99 -0.32 5.37 20.11
N TYR A 100 -1.37 5.31 19.30
CA TYR A 100 -1.66 6.37 18.33
C TYR A 100 -1.80 7.74 19.03
N LEU A 101 -1.20 8.77 18.44
CA LEU A 101 -1.35 10.16 18.89
C LEU A 101 -2.17 10.96 17.88
N THR A 102 -1.80 10.84 16.60
CA THR A 102 -2.53 11.46 15.48
C THR A 102 -2.89 10.40 14.46
N TYR A 103 -3.92 10.65 13.66
CA TYR A 103 -4.38 9.74 12.62
C TYR A 103 -4.82 10.50 11.37
N ALA A 104 -4.92 9.78 10.26
CA ALA A 104 -5.51 10.31 9.03
C ALA A 104 -6.13 9.17 8.20
N THR A 105 -6.99 9.57 7.26
CA THR A 105 -7.67 8.64 6.35
C THR A 105 -6.68 8.01 5.39
N CYS A 106 -6.66 6.69 5.33
CA CYS A 106 -5.87 5.93 4.37
C CYS A 106 -6.43 6.06 2.95
N ASN A 107 -5.58 5.86 1.96
CA ASN A 107 -6.04 5.65 0.60
C ASN A 107 -6.95 4.39 0.54
N LEU A 108 -8.01 4.43 -0.27
CA LEU A 108 -8.99 3.33 -0.40
C LEU A 108 -8.36 2.04 -0.92
N ASN A 109 -7.22 2.16 -1.61
CA ASN A 109 -6.49 1.00 -2.10
C ASN A 109 -5.59 0.38 -1.03
N CYS A 110 -5.51 0.88 0.20
CA CYS A 110 -4.67 0.28 1.23
C CYS A 110 -5.25 -1.03 1.79
N ALA A 111 -4.38 -1.96 2.17
CA ALA A 111 -4.78 -3.12 2.96
C ALA A 111 -5.45 -2.66 4.27
N VAL A 112 -6.67 -3.15 4.49
CA VAL A 112 -7.47 -2.85 5.68
C VAL A 112 -7.67 -4.14 6.47
N ILE A 113 -7.44 -4.09 7.78
CA ILE A 113 -7.87 -5.14 8.71
C ILE A 113 -9.12 -4.63 9.46
N PRO A 114 -10.22 -5.42 9.51
CA PRO A 114 -11.42 -5.08 10.28
C PRO A 114 -11.17 -4.95 11.78
#